data_AF-A0A9D9CVH0-F1
#
_entry.id   AF-A0A9D9CVH0-F1
#
_cell.length_a   1.000
_cell.length_b   1.000
_cell.length_c   1.000
_cell.angle_alpha   90.00
_cell.angle_beta   90.00
_cell.angle_gamma   90.00
#
_symmetry.space_group_name_H-M   'P 1'
#
loop_
_entity.id
_entity.type
_entity.pdbx_description
1 polymer ?
#
loop_
_entity_poly.entity_id
_entity_poly.type
_entity_poly.pdbx_seq_one_letter_code
_entity_poly.pdbx_strand_id
1 'polypeptide(L)'
;MAKTKTNNNLVAIITMCFIFAMISFVTNMAAPFGNIWKGQYSWAGMMGNMMNFAAYLFMGIPAGKMLQKIGYKKTTLIALATGFVGICIQYLSSFGF
;
A
#
# COMPACT_ATOMS: atom_id res chain seq x y z
N MET A 1 -2.86 -13.63 38.84
CA MET A 1 -2.12 -12.45 38.31
C MET A 1 -1.39 -12.85 37.04
N ALA A 2 -1.77 -12.32 35.87
CA ALA A 2 -0.99 -12.50 34.65
C ALA A 2 -1.03 -11.22 33.79
N LYS A 3 -0.06 -10.36 34.07
CA LYS A 3 0.57 -9.33 33.21
C LYS A 3 -0.32 -8.61 32.19
N THR A 4 -0.89 -7.48 32.62
CA THR A 4 -1.37 -6.37 31.80
C THR A 4 -0.39 -6.03 30.68
N LYS A 5 -0.74 -6.38 29.44
CA LYS A 5 0.08 -6.25 28.22
C LYS A 5 -0.28 -4.98 27.42
N THR A 6 -0.49 -3.87 28.11
CA THR A 6 -1.00 -2.59 27.53
C THR A 6 -0.09 -2.00 26.44
N ASN A 7 1.24 -2.19 26.56
CA ASN A 7 2.21 -1.66 25.59
C ASN A 7 2.18 -2.37 24.22
N ASN A 8 1.71 -3.62 24.15
CA ASN A 8 1.66 -4.35 22.88
C ASN A 8 0.45 -3.96 22.03
N ASN A 9 -0.62 -3.47 22.68
CA ASN A 9 -1.81 -2.98 21.98
C ASN A 9 -1.55 -1.62 21.34
N LEU A 10 -0.82 -0.73 22.02
CA LEU A 10 -0.48 0.59 21.49
C LEU A 10 0.40 0.49 20.22
N VAL A 11 1.40 -0.39 20.23
CA VAL A 11 2.23 -0.66 19.04
C VAL A 11 1.40 -1.25 17.90
N ALA A 12 0.47 -2.17 18.18
CA ALA A 12 -0.41 -2.74 17.18
C ALA A 12 -1.38 -1.68 16.60
N ILE A 13 -1.92 -0.80 17.43
CA ILE A 13 -2.79 0.31 17.02
C ILE A 13 -2.04 1.27 16.10
N ILE A 14 -0.84 1.70 16.49
CA ILE A 14 0.01 2.57 15.67
C ILE A 14 0.32 1.89 14.32
N THR A 15 0.65 0.61 14.34
CA THR A 15 0.93 -0.17 13.12
C THR A 15 -0.29 -0.20 12.19
N MET A 16 -1.48 -0.45 12.72
CA MET A 16 -2.71 -0.48 11.93
C MET A 16 -3.06 0.91 11.36
N CYS A 17 -2.91 1.98 12.15
CA CYS A 17 -3.07 3.34 11.65
C CYS A 17 -2.09 3.67 10.51
N PHE A 18 -0.83 3.24 10.63
CA PHE A 18 0.17 3.48 9.60
C PHE A 18 -0.10 2.71 8.30
N ILE A 19 -0.51 1.44 8.41
CA ILE A 19 -0.94 0.63 7.26
C ILE A 19 -2.15 1.28 6.58
N PHE A 20 -3.13 1.73 7.37
CA PHE A 20 -4.32 2.38 6.82
C PHE A 20 -3.97 3.68 6.10
N ALA A 21 -3.13 4.54 6.71
CA ALA A 21 -2.64 5.75 6.09
C ALA A 21 -1.92 5.48 4.76
N MET A 22 -1.07 4.43 4.70
CA MET A 22 -0.38 4.03 3.48
C MET A 22 -1.35 3.57 2.37
N ILE A 23 -2.33 2.72 2.71
CA ILE A 23 -3.33 2.23 1.74
C ILE A 23 -4.19 3.40 1.23
N SER A 24 -4.64 4.29 2.11
CA SER A 24 -5.40 5.48 1.73
C SER A 24 -4.58 6.41 0.84
N PHE A 25 -3.29 6.61 1.14
CA PHE A 25 -2.39 7.42 0.32
C PHE A 25 -2.26 6.85 -1.10
N VAL A 26 -1.89 5.57 -1.23
CA VAL A 26 -1.72 4.91 -2.54
C VAL A 26 -3.03 4.87 -3.34
N THR A 27 -4.16 4.67 -2.67
CA THR A 27 -5.47 4.64 -3.35
C THR A 27 -5.89 6.03 -3.83
N ASN A 28 -5.66 7.07 -3.02
CA ASN A 28 -6.00 8.44 -3.41
C ASN A 28 -5.04 8.99 -4.50
N MET A 29 -3.85 8.40 -4.66
CA MET A 29 -2.96 8.70 -5.79
C MET A 29 -3.49 8.25 -7.16
N ALA A 30 -4.53 7.40 -7.22
CA ALA A 30 -5.17 7.06 -8.48
C ALA A 30 -5.71 8.29 -9.24
N ALA A 31 -6.23 9.29 -8.51
CA ALA A 31 -6.75 10.51 -9.09
C ALA A 31 -5.67 11.41 -9.75
N PRO A 32 -4.55 11.77 -9.09
CA PRO A 32 -3.49 12.55 -9.73
C PRO A 32 -2.84 11.79 -10.90
N PHE A 33 -2.63 10.47 -10.81
CA PHE A 33 -2.14 9.69 -11.96
C PHE A 33 -3.12 9.70 -13.12
N GLY A 34 -4.41 9.51 -12.86
CA GLY A 34 -5.46 9.60 -13.86
C GLY A 34 -5.48 10.98 -14.53
N ASN A 35 -5.36 12.07 -13.77
CA ASN A 35 -5.35 13.42 -14.32
C ASN A 35 -4.10 13.70 -15.19
N ILE A 36 -2.92 13.24 -14.79
CA ILE A 36 -1.69 13.38 -15.59
C ILE A 36 -1.85 12.63 -16.93
N TRP A 37 -2.34 11.40 -16.88
CA TRP A 37 -2.52 10.57 -18.08
C TRP A 37 -3.67 11.06 -18.97
N LYS A 38 -4.73 11.62 -18.38
CA LYS A 38 -5.84 12.26 -19.10
C LYS A 38 -5.38 13.46 -19.94
N GLY A 39 -4.33 14.16 -19.51
CA GLY A 39 -3.71 15.26 -20.27
C GLY A 39 -3.08 14.82 -21.60
N GLN A 40 -2.79 13.53 -21.78
CA GLN A 40 -2.25 12.96 -23.03
C GLN A 40 -3.29 12.13 -23.79
N TYR A 41 -4.14 11.39 -23.08
CA TYR A 41 -5.19 10.56 -23.67
C TYR A 41 -6.47 10.59 -22.82
N SER A 42 -7.61 10.96 -23.41
CA SER A 42 -8.90 11.09 -22.70
C SER A 42 -9.35 9.83 -21.94
N TRP A 43 -9.04 8.63 -22.47
CA TRP A 43 -9.34 7.33 -21.84
C TRP A 43 -8.47 7.03 -20.61
N ALA A 44 -7.32 7.70 -20.50
CA ALA A 44 -6.32 7.37 -19.51
C ALA A 44 -6.62 7.96 -18.11
N GLY A 45 -7.66 8.79 -18.00
CA GLY A 45 -8.21 9.23 -16.71
C GLY A 45 -8.75 8.10 -15.84
N MET A 46 -9.23 7.01 -16.45
CA MET A 46 -9.70 5.82 -15.73
C MET A 46 -8.57 4.85 -15.39
N MET A 47 -7.36 5.04 -15.95
CA MET A 47 -6.23 4.12 -15.73
C MET A 47 -5.74 4.11 -14.29
N GLY A 48 -5.87 5.21 -13.56
CA GLY A 48 -5.55 5.27 -12.13
C GLY A 48 -6.32 4.23 -11.30
N ASN A 49 -7.65 4.17 -11.48
CA ASN A 49 -8.50 3.17 -10.80
C ASN A 49 -8.28 1.76 -11.37
N MET A 50 -8.04 1.63 -12.67
CA MET A 50 -7.77 0.34 -13.29
C MET A 50 -6.47 -0.30 -12.78
N MET A 51 -5.42 0.50 -12.55
CA MET A 51 -4.16 0.04 -11.96
C MET A 51 -4.36 -0.50 -10.54
N ASN A 52 -5.23 0.12 -9.75
CA ASN A 52 -5.54 -0.35 -8.40
C ASN A 52 -6.22 -1.74 -8.45
N PHE A 53 -7.16 -1.92 -9.37
CA PHE A 53 -7.83 -3.22 -9.59
C PHE A 53 -6.88 -4.29 -10.12
N ALA A 54 -6.06 -3.96 -11.11
CA ALA A 54 -5.06 -4.85 -11.65
C ALA A 54 -4.05 -5.29 -10.58
N ALA A 55 -3.59 -4.36 -9.73
CA ALA A 55 -2.70 -4.68 -8.63
C ALA A 55 -3.32 -5.69 -7.66
N TYR A 56 -4.58 -5.52 -7.24
CA TYR A 56 -5.26 -6.50 -6.40
C TYR A 56 -5.47 -7.86 -7.10
N LEU A 57 -5.78 -7.86 -8.39
CA LEU A 57 -5.97 -9.07 -9.18
C LEU A 57 -4.69 -9.91 -9.26
N PHE A 58 -3.56 -9.28 -9.61
CA PHE A 58 -2.28 -9.98 -9.77
C PHE A 58 -1.62 -10.29 -8.42
N MET A 59 -1.81 -9.44 -7.40
CA MET A 59 -1.16 -9.61 -6.11
C MET A 59 -1.98 -10.46 -5.12
N GLY A 60 -3.26 -10.71 -5.38
CA GLY A 60 -4.15 -11.46 -4.48
C GLY A 60 -3.70 -12.89 -4.22
N ILE A 61 -3.44 -13.68 -5.27
CA ILE A 61 -2.97 -15.07 -5.16
C ILE A 61 -1.60 -15.16 -4.46
N PRO A 62 -0.55 -14.40 -4.86
CA PRO A 62 0.74 -14.47 -4.19
C PRO A 62 0.69 -13.96 -2.74
N ALA A 63 -0.09 -12.91 -2.45
CA ALA A 63 -0.28 -12.43 -1.07
C ALA A 63 -0.96 -13.49 -0.19
N GLY A 64 -1.98 -14.19 -0.71
CA GLY A 64 -2.63 -15.30 -0.02
C GLY A 64 -1.67 -16.46 0.27
N LYS A 65 -0.84 -16.83 -0.70
CA LYS A 65 0.19 -17.86 -0.52
C LYS A 65 1.25 -17.45 0.52
N MET A 66 1.66 -16.18 0.55
CA MET A 66 2.59 -15.66 1.56
C MET A 66 1.97 -15.71 2.97
N LEU A 67 0.72 -15.26 3.13
CA LEU A 67 0.02 -15.33 4.41
C LEU A 67 -0.04 -16.76 4.96
N GLN A 68 -0.29 -17.75 4.10
CA GLN A 68 -0.32 -19.17 4.49
C GLN A 68 1.06 -19.75 4.81
N LYS A 69 2.11 -19.33 4.11
CA LYS A 69 3.43 -19.99 4.18
C LYS A 69 4.38 -19.38 5.22
N ILE A 70 4.40 -18.05 5.35
CA ILE A 70 5.28 -17.31 6.27
C ILE A 70 4.52 -16.61 7.41
N GLY A 71 3.20 -16.69 7.39
CA GLY A 71 2.32 -16.16 8.44
C GLY A 71 2.06 -14.65 8.35
N TYR A 72 1.09 -14.19 9.13
CA TYR A 72 0.58 -12.82 9.13
C TYR A 72 1.68 -11.78 9.45
N LYS A 73 2.40 -11.95 10.56
CA LYS A 73 3.39 -10.95 11.03
C LYS A 73 4.50 -10.66 10.01
N LYS A 74 5.03 -11.69 9.35
CA LYS A 74 6.10 -11.54 8.35
C LYS A 74 5.56 -10.95 7.06
N THR A 75 4.39 -11.39 6.61
CA THR A 75 3.75 -10.86 5.40
C THR A 75 3.41 -9.37 5.56
N THR A 76 2.90 -8.96 6.71
CA THR A 76 2.63 -7.55 7.02
C THR A 76 3.92 -6.72 7.04
N LEU A 77 5.02 -7.25 7.58
CA LEU A 77 6.31 -6.55 7.58
C LEU A 77 6.84 -6.34 6.15
N ILE A 78 6.73 -7.37 5.29
CA ILE A 78 7.14 -7.27 3.88
C ILE A 78 6.25 -6.27 3.15
N ALA A 79 4.93 -6.28 3.38
CA ALA A 79 4.00 -5.32 2.79
C ALA A 79 4.35 -3.87 3.19
N LEU A 80 4.66 -3.64 4.46
CA LEU A 80 5.13 -2.33 4.95
C LEU A 80 6.45 -1.90 4.31
N ALA A 81 7.41 -2.81 4.18
CA ALA A 81 8.71 -2.52 3.54
C ALA A 81 8.55 -2.17 2.05
N THR A 82 7.81 -2.99 1.29
CA THR A 82 7.53 -2.72 -0.13
C THR A 82 6.74 -1.42 -0.30
N GLY A 83 5.81 -1.14 0.60
CA GLY A 83 5.06 0.11 0.63
C GLY A 83 5.93 1.34 0.86
N PHE A 84 6.84 1.26 1.83
CA PHE A 84 7.80 2.33 2.10
C PHE A 84 8.72 2.57 0.91
N VAL A 85 9.25 1.51 0.28
CA VAL A 85 10.07 1.61 -0.94
C VAL A 85 9.27 2.28 -2.07
N GLY A 86 7.99 1.92 -2.24
CA GLY A 86 7.11 2.56 -3.22
C GLY A 86 6.99 4.07 -3.01
N ILE A 87 6.80 4.52 -1.76
CA ILE A 87 6.76 5.94 -1.41
C ILE A 87 8.11 6.61 -1.67
N CYS A 88 9.24 5.95 -1.32
CA CYS A 88 10.57 6.48 -1.61
C CYS A 88 10.82 6.68 -3.11
N ILE A 89 10.41 5.71 -3.93
CA ILE A 89 10.51 5.82 -5.40
C ILE A 89 9.61 6.93 -5.91
N GLN A 90 8.37 7.03 -5.40
CA GLN A 90 7.44 8.11 -5.73
C GLN A 90 8.02 9.49 -5.43
N TYR A 91 8.66 9.63 -4.26
CA TYR A 91 9.30 10.86 -3.81
C TYR A 91 10.52 11.21 -4.65
N LEU A 92 11.40 10.25 -4.94
CA LEU A 92 12.57 10.45 -5.81
C LEU A 92 12.16 10.79 -7.24
N SER A 93 11.09 10.17 -7.75
CA SER A 93 10.54 10.50 -9.07
C SER A 93 9.99 11.92 -9.15
N SER A 94 9.61 12.51 -8.01
CA SER A 94 9.20 13.92 -7.92
C SER A 94 10.39 14.89 -7.77
N PHE A 95 11.61 14.40 -7.53
CA PHE A 95 12.82 15.21 -7.43
C PHE A 95 13.60 15.30 -8.76
N GLY A 96 13.32 14.40 -9.70
CA GLY A 96 13.94 14.34 -11.03
C GLY A 96 13.19 15.05 -12.15
N PHE A 97 12.12 15.79 -11.83
CA PHE A 97 11.34 16.65 -12.73
C PHE A 97 11.08 17.98 -12.02
#